data_AF-A0A850V7V5-F1
#
_entry.id   AF-A0A850V7V5-F1
#
_cell.length_a   1.000
_cell.length_b   1.000
_cell.length_c   1.000
_cell.angle_alpha   90.00
_cell.angle_beta   90.00
_cell.angle_gamma   90.00
#
_symmetry.space_group_name_H-M   'P 1'
#
loop_
_entity.id
_entity.type
_entity.pdbx_description
1 polymer ?
#
loop_
_entity_poly.entity_id
_entity_poly.type
_entity_poly.pdbx_seq_one_letter_code
_entity_poly.pdbx_strand_id
1 'polypeptide(L)' 'MGLSFGYGPATDKRQAIELIRAAVDEGVTFFDTAEIYGPFTNEELLGEALAPVRDRVVIATKFGFDLP' A
#
# COMPACT_ATOMS: atom_id res chain seq x y z
N MET A 1 -0.06 -1.17 -5.62
CA MET A 1 -1.48 -1.21 -5.18
C MET A 1 -2.14 0.15 -5.32
N GLY A 2 -3.36 0.20 -5.87
CA GLY A 2 -4.11 1.43 -6.12
C GLY A 2 -5.24 1.70 -5.11
N LEU A 3 -5.02 1.48 -3.82
CA LEU A 3 -6.07 1.67 -2.79
C LEU A 3 -6.40 3.14 -2.54
N SER A 4 -5.47 4.03 -2.85
CA SER A 4 -5.62 5.49 -2.75
C SER A 4 -5.78 6.19 -4.11
N PHE A 5 -5.57 5.49 -5.22
CA PHE A 5 -5.57 6.08 -6.56
C PHE A 5 -5.68 5.03 -7.69
N GLY A 6 -6.31 5.38 -8.81
CA GLY A 6 -6.34 4.57 -10.04
C GLY A 6 -7.56 3.65 -10.20
N TYR A 7 -8.23 3.25 -9.11
CA TYR A 7 -9.39 2.33 -9.15
C TYR A 7 -10.71 2.93 -8.63
N GLY A 8 -10.77 4.25 -8.49
CA GLY A 8 -11.95 4.97 -7.96
C GLY A 8 -11.58 5.86 -6.77
N PRO A 9 -12.59 6.26 -5.96
CA PRO A 9 -12.34 6.98 -4.71
C PRO A 9 -11.37 6.23 -3.81
N ALA A 10 -10.58 6.97 -3.03
CA ALA A 10 -9.69 6.37 -2.04
C ALA A 10 -10.50 5.50 -1.06
N THR A 11 -9.97 4.32 -0.77
CA THR A 11 -10.56 3.41 0.24
C THR A 11 -10.41 4.05 1.62
N ASP A 12 -11.40 3.86 2.50
CA ASP A 12 -11.26 4.26 3.90
C ASP A 12 -9.99 3.63 4.51
N LYS A 13 -9.25 4.43 5.28
CA LYS A 13 -7.93 4.03 5.79
C LYS A 13 -7.98 2.73 6.60
N ARG A 14 -8.99 2.59 7.46
CA ARG A 14 -9.13 1.38 8.29
C ARG A 14 -9.44 0.16 7.44
N GLN A 15 -10.36 0.30 6.48
CA GLN A 15 -10.68 -0.78 5.54
C GLN A 15 -9.46 -1.19 4.70
N ALA A 16 -8.65 -0.23 4.26
CA ALA A 16 -7.42 -0.51 3.52
C ALA A 16 -6.38 -1.26 4.36
N ILE A 17 -6.19 -0.89 5.63
CA ILE A 17 -5.29 -1.60 6.56
C ILE A 17 -5.80 -3.02 6.81
N GLU A 18 -7.10 -3.20 7.05
CA GLU A 18 -7.72 -4.51 7.24
C GLU A 18 -7.51 -5.40 6.01
N LEU A 19 -7.73 -4.87 4.80
CA LEU A 19 -7.51 -5.60 3.55
C LEU A 19 -6.05 -6.02 3.36
N ILE A 20 -5.10 -5.11 3.60
CA ILE A 20 -3.65 -5.41 3.47
C ILE A 20 -3.26 -6.54 4.45
N ARG A 21 -3.74 -6.49 5.69
CA ARG A 21 -3.42 -7.53 6.69
C ARG A 21 -4.09 -8.85 6.37
N ALA A 22 -5.34 -8.84 5.90
CA ALA A 22 -6.02 -10.04 5.43
C ALA A 22 -5.24 -10.70 4.28
N ALA A 23 -4.68 -9.92 3.35
CA ALA A 23 -3.83 -10.46 2.28
C ALA A 23 -2.57 -11.16 2.86
N VAL A 24 -1.93 -10.58 3.87
CA VAL A 24 -0.79 -11.20 4.57
C VAL A 24 -1.20 -12.52 5.25
N ASP A 25 -2.38 -12.57 5.86
CA ASP A 25 -2.91 -13.78 6.49
C ASP A 25 -3.29 -14.87 5.48
N GLU A 26 -3.69 -14.50 4.27
CA GLU A 26 -3.88 -15.39 3.12
C GLU A 26 -2.57 -15.77 2.40
N GLY A 27 -1.41 -15.39 2.95
CA GLY A 27 -0.10 -15.80 2.45
C GLY A 27 0.48 -14.89 1.34
N VAL A 28 -0.10 -13.72 1.07
CA VAL A 28 0.51 -12.73 0.19
C VAL A 28 1.73 -12.12 0.87
N THR A 29 2.90 -12.25 0.25
CA THR A 29 4.17 -11.79 0.80
C THR A 29 4.83 -10.66 0.02
N PHE A 30 4.27 -10.26 -1.13
CA PHE A 30 4.85 -9.22 -1.98
C PHE A 30 3.86 -8.08 -2.19
N PHE A 31 4.26 -6.87 -1.78
CA PHE A 31 3.44 -5.66 -1.84
C PHE A 31 4.13 -4.60 -2.70
N ASP A 32 3.44 -4.15 -3.74
CA ASP A 32 3.94 -3.11 -4.63
C ASP A 32 3.31 -1.74 -4.31
N THR A 33 4.11 -0.68 -4.39
CA THR A 33 3.66 0.71 -4.30
C THR A 33 4.48 1.60 -5.25
N ALA A 34 4.20 2.90 -5.26
CA ALA A 34 4.91 3.92 -6.03
C ALA A 34 4.55 5.31 -5.49
N GLU A 35 5.44 6.29 -5.71
CA GLU A 35 5.22 7.70 -5.31
C GLU A 35 3.89 8.29 -5.85
N ILE A 36 3.43 7.82 -7.02
CA ILE A 36 2.22 8.29 -7.69
C ILE A 36 0.92 7.61 -7.21
N TYR A 37 0.99 6.52 -6.45
CA TYR A 37 -0.21 5.83 -5.97
C TYR A 37 -0.82 6.64 -4.83
N GLY A 38 -1.70 7.58 -5.19
CA GLY A 38 -2.23 8.60 -4.29
C GLY A 38 -1.08 9.45 -3.80
N PRO A 39 -0.64 10.45 -4.58
CA PRO A 39 0.69 11.06 -4.45
C PRO A 39 1.15 11.19 -3.00
N PHE A 40 2.24 10.49 -2.68
CA PHE A 40 2.89 10.46 -1.37
C PHE A 40 2.13 9.80 -0.20
N THR A 41 0.89 9.30 -0.40
CA THR A 41 0.04 8.77 0.68
C THR A 41 -0.02 7.24 0.76
N ASN A 42 0.11 6.49 -0.35
CA ASN A 42 0.00 5.03 -0.28
C ASN A 42 1.21 4.39 0.40
N GLU A 43 2.39 4.99 0.32
CA GLU A 43 3.58 4.47 1.02
C GLU A 43 3.40 4.56 2.55
N GLU A 44 2.83 5.66 3.05
CA GLU A 44 2.49 5.82 4.47
C GLU A 44 1.43 4.79 4.91
N LEU A 45 0.35 4.65 4.13
CA LEU A 45 -0.70 3.67 4.38
C LEU A 45 -0.14 2.24 4.44
N LEU A 46 0.69 1.88 3.47
CA LEU A 46 1.29 0.54 3.39
C LEU A 46 2.26 0.30 4.56
N GLY A 47 3.04 1.32 4.94
CA GLY A 47 3.92 1.29 6.10
C GLY A 47 3.16 1.04 7.41
N GLU A 48 2.07 1.78 7.64
CA GLU A 48 1.22 1.60 8.82
C GLU A 48 0.56 0.22 8.86
N ALA A 49 0.07 -0.26 7.72
CA ALA A 49 -0.58 -1.57 7.64
C ALA A 49 0.39 -2.72 7.96
N LEU A 50 1.60 -2.67 7.38
CA LEU A 50 2.58 -3.75 7.42
C LEU A 50 3.56 -3.68 8.60
N ALA A 51 3.67 -2.56 9.33
CA ALA A 51 4.60 -2.42 10.45
C ALA A 51 4.54 -3.59 11.47
N PRO A 52 3.35 -4.11 11.88
CA PRO A 52 3.29 -5.23 12.83
C PRO A 52 3.71 -6.59 12.25
N VAL A 53 3.81 -6.72 10.93
CA VAL A 53 4.09 -7.97 10.20
C VAL A 53 5.26 -7.83 9.22
N ARG A 54 6.13 -6.85 9.47
CA ARG A 54 7.18 -6.43 8.52
C ARG A 54 8.09 -7.57 8.09
N ASP A 55 8.39 -8.51 8.97
CA ASP A 55 9.30 -9.63 8.69
C ASP A 55 8.67 -10.72 7.79
N ARG A 56 7.36 -10.66 7.53
CA ARG A 56 6.63 -11.61 6.69
C ARG A 56 6.53 -11.19 5.22
N VAL A 57 7.00 -9.98 4.87
CA VAL A 57 6.68 -9.34 3.58
C VAL A 57 7.88 -8.68 2.93
N VAL A 58 7.80 -8.57 1.60
CA VAL A 58 8.70 -7.80 0.73
C VAL A 58 7.90 -6.63 0.16
N ILE A 59 8.50 -5.44 0.20
CA ILE A 59 7.88 -4.21 -0.31
C ILE A 59 8.72 -3.69 -1.46
N ALA A 60 8.08 -3.39 -2.59
CA ALA A 60 8.69 -2.75 -3.75
C ALA A 60 8.05 -1.37 -3.99
N THR A 61 8.88 -0.35 -4.17
CA THR A 61 8.43 0.99 -4.60
C THR A 61 9.05 1.39 -5.94
N LYS A 62 8.52 2.45 -6.55
CA LYS A 62 8.86 2.95 -7.88
C LYS A 62 8.83 4.48 -7.86
N PHE A 63 9.73 5.10 -8.62
CA PHE A 63 9.83 6.54 -8.80
C PHE A 63 10.12 6.88 -10.27
N GLY A 64 9.95 8.14 -10.65
CA GLY A 64 10.22 8.67 -11.99
C GLY A 64 9.09 9.51 -12.60
N PHE A 65 8.08 9.87 -11.82
CA PHE A 65 7.01 10.76 -12.27
C PHE A 65 7.34 12.22 -11.94
N ASP A 66 6.98 13.13 -12.85
CA ASP A 66 7.01 14.58 -12.58
C ASP A 66 5.74 14.92 -11.77
N LEU A 67 5.87 14.83 -10.45
CA LEU A 67 4.78 15.12 -9.51
C LEU A 67 4.84 16.60 -9.08
N PRO A 68 3.69 17.29 -8.98
CA PRO A 68 3.60 18.71 -8.60
C PRO A 68 3.98 18.98 -7.14
#